data_AF-A0A4R6V6K2-F1
#
_entry.id   AF-A0A4R6V6K2-F1
#
_cell.length_a   1.000
_cell.length_b   1.000
_cell.length_c   1.000
_cell.angle_alpha   90.00
_cell.angle_beta   90.00
_cell.angle_gamma   90.00
#
_symmetry.space_group_name_H-M   'P 1'
#
loop_
_entity.id
_entity.type
_entity.pdbx_description
1 polymer ?
#
loop_
_entity_poly.entity_id
_entity_poly.type
_entity_poly.pdbx_seq_one_letter_code
_entity_poly.pdbx_strand_id
1 'polypeptide(L)'
;MKNLFKTSLALTLAALSFNVMANDNTPTDRAIEAAISAQHYQGVTSHNQYKEVIHQLDQKLAALQHSNDSNAFKTLAKEGYQLALSARELAPSQFVERDDAQDNKQQRLDINYQQYRLGKIAARLEQAAAQADIQLASARNLVSQLHM
;
A
#
# COMPACT_ATOMS: atom_id res chain seq x y z
N MET A 1 47.96 -3.51 4.45
CA MET A 1 46.94 -4.41 3.86
C MET A 1 45.57 -4.02 4.43
N LYS A 2 44.59 -3.82 3.54
CA LYS A 2 43.11 -3.91 3.70
C LYS A 2 42.47 -3.12 4.87
N ASN A 3 41.97 -1.91 4.64
CA ASN A 3 40.59 -1.54 4.19
C ASN A 3 39.48 -1.92 5.19
N LEU A 4 38.85 -0.94 5.87
CA LEU A 4 37.54 -0.30 5.58
C LEU A 4 36.35 -1.25 5.90
N PHE A 5 35.26 -0.91 6.60
CA PHE A 5 34.39 0.26 6.47
C PHE A 5 33.55 0.43 7.75
N LYS A 6 33.37 1.69 8.19
CA LYS A 6 32.26 2.10 9.06
C LYS A 6 31.06 2.35 8.16
N THR A 7 30.08 1.46 8.16
CA THR A 7 28.83 1.62 7.41
C THR A 7 27.86 2.47 8.22
N SER A 8 28.00 3.79 8.10
CA SER A 8 26.94 4.73 8.46
C SER A 8 25.88 4.69 7.35
N LEU A 9 24.75 4.03 7.65
CA LEU A 9 23.57 4.01 6.79
C LEU A 9 22.93 5.41 6.80
N ALA A 10 23.39 6.29 5.92
CA ALA A 10 22.78 7.60 5.72
C ALA A 10 21.54 7.40 4.83
N LEU A 11 20.36 7.46 5.46
CA LEU A 11 19.07 7.45 4.76
C LEU A 11 18.78 8.88 4.28
N THR A 12 19.20 9.21 3.06
CA THR A 12 18.85 10.49 2.43
C THR A 12 17.41 10.42 1.94
N LEU A 13 16.46 10.94 2.72
CA LEU A 13 15.08 11.16 2.29
C LEU A 13 15.05 12.35 1.33
N ALA A 14 15.15 12.08 0.02
CA ALA A 14 14.91 13.08 -1.00
C ALA A 14 13.39 13.28 -1.16
N ALA A 15 12.87 14.39 -0.62
CA ALA A 15 11.53 14.85 -0.89
C ALA A 15 11.44 15.33 -2.35
N LEU A 16 10.75 14.56 -3.19
CA LEU A 16 10.47 14.94 -4.57
C LEU A 16 9.04 15.48 -4.65
N SER A 17 8.91 16.79 -4.76
CA SER A 17 7.67 17.49 -5.08
C SER A 17 7.44 17.46 -6.59
N PHE A 18 6.37 16.81 -7.04
CA PHE A 18 5.94 16.86 -8.44
C PHE A 18 4.45 17.17 -8.58
N ASN A 19 4.17 18.14 -9.44
CA ASN A 19 2.86 18.47 -9.98
C ASN A 19 2.34 17.30 -10.83
N VAL A 20 1.14 16.79 -10.55
CA VAL A 20 0.50 15.74 -11.37
C VAL A 20 -0.79 16.26 -11.98
N MET A 21 -0.76 16.51 -13.29
CA MET A 21 -1.95 16.54 -14.15
C MET A 21 -2.37 15.08 -14.46
N ALA A 22 -3.67 14.83 -14.37
CA ALA A 22 -4.28 13.53 -14.64
C ALA A 22 -4.23 13.19 -16.14
N ASN A 23 -3.59 12.07 -16.48
CA ASN A 23 -3.72 11.33 -17.74
C ASN A 23 -3.31 9.87 -17.42
N ASP A 24 -3.93 8.88 -18.05
CA ASP A 24 -3.98 7.45 -17.71
C ASP A 24 -2.65 6.66 -17.77
N ASN A 25 -1.52 7.25 -17.37
CA ASN A 25 -0.21 6.61 -17.24
C ASN A 25 0.69 7.51 -16.36
N THR A 26 0.30 7.69 -15.11
CA THR A 26 0.97 8.68 -14.27
C THR A 26 2.39 8.24 -13.92
N PRO A 27 3.35 9.18 -13.78
CA PRO A 27 4.70 8.87 -13.31
C PRO A 27 4.73 8.10 -11.99
N THR A 28 3.67 8.23 -11.17
CA THR A 28 3.45 7.52 -9.92
C THR A 28 3.25 6.02 -10.13
N ASP A 29 2.46 5.62 -11.12
CA ASP A 29 2.21 4.20 -11.44
C ASP A 29 3.52 3.50 -11.81
N ARG A 30 4.32 4.17 -12.66
CA ARG A 30 5.66 3.70 -13.04
C ARG A 30 6.66 3.73 -11.89
N ALA A 31 6.56 4.69 -10.98
CA ALA A 31 7.45 4.76 -9.81
C ALA A 31 7.14 3.66 -8.80
N ILE A 32 5.86 3.30 -8.62
CA ILE A 32 5.44 2.18 -7.78
C ILE A 32 5.87 0.86 -8.43
N GLU A 33 5.55 0.63 -9.70
CA GLU A 33 6.01 -0.55 -10.43
C GLU A 33 7.54 -0.67 -10.43
N ALA A 34 8.26 0.44 -10.63
CA ALA A 34 9.72 0.46 -10.59
C ALA A 34 10.27 0.27 -9.17
N ALA A 35 9.64 0.80 -8.12
CA ALA A 35 10.07 0.57 -6.73
C ALA A 35 9.87 -0.90 -6.33
N ILE A 36 8.76 -1.50 -6.74
CA ILE A 36 8.44 -2.92 -6.55
C ILE A 36 9.41 -3.79 -7.36
N SER A 37 9.71 -3.40 -8.61
CA SER A 37 10.59 -4.16 -9.51
C SER A 37 12.09 -3.96 -9.22
N ALA A 38 12.49 -2.83 -8.62
CA ALA A 38 13.88 -2.52 -8.30
C ALA A 38 14.39 -3.19 -7.02
N GLN A 39 13.50 -3.73 -6.17
CA GLN A 39 13.87 -4.65 -5.10
C GLN A 39 14.26 -6.02 -5.71
N HIS A 40 15.47 -6.09 -6.24
CA HIS A 40 16.03 -7.27 -6.91
C HIS A 40 15.99 -8.55 -6.06
N TYR A 41 15.31 -9.56 -6.63
CA TYR A 41 15.73 -10.96 -6.77
C TYR A 41 16.43 -11.64 -5.58
N GLN A 42 15.61 -12.07 -4.61
CA GLN A 42 15.73 -13.40 -4.01
C GLN A 42 14.33 -14.04 -3.99
N GLY A 43 14.01 -14.87 -4.99
CA GLY A 43 12.84 -15.76 -5.00
C GLY A 43 11.60 -15.25 -4.28
N VAL A 44 11.13 -14.04 -4.60
CA VAL A 44 9.98 -13.45 -3.90
C VAL A 44 8.74 -14.21 -4.36
N THR A 45 8.26 -15.13 -3.53
CA THR A 45 6.98 -15.79 -3.76
C THR A 45 5.87 -14.75 -3.69
N SER A 46 4.76 -14.97 -4.39
CA SER A 46 3.58 -14.10 -4.33
C SER A 46 3.10 -13.86 -2.88
N HIS A 47 3.36 -14.81 -1.98
CA HIS A 47 3.13 -14.65 -0.55
C HIS A 47 3.94 -13.51 0.10
N ASN A 48 5.22 -13.37 -0.26
CA ASN A 48 6.09 -12.30 0.24
C ASN A 48 5.70 -10.94 -0.37
N GLN A 49 5.25 -10.93 -1.63
CA GLN A 49 4.73 -9.72 -2.27
C GLN A 49 3.49 -9.19 -1.54
N TYR A 50 2.56 -10.07 -1.16
CA TYR A 50 1.38 -9.68 -0.38
C TYR A 50 1.79 -8.98 0.92
N LYS A 51 2.70 -9.58 1.70
CA LYS A 51 3.17 -9.00 2.98
C LYS A 51 3.80 -7.62 2.81
N GLU A 52 4.63 -7.46 1.78
CA GLU A 52 5.27 -6.17 1.49
C GLU A 52 4.24 -5.10 1.11
N VAL A 53 3.28 -5.43 0.23
CA VAL A 53 2.21 -4.50 -0.16
C VAL A 53 1.33 -4.11 1.02
N ILE A 54 1.01 -5.06 1.91
CA ILE A 54 0.25 -4.81 3.15
C ILE A 54 1.02 -3.86 4.07
N HIS A 55 2.31 -4.11 4.27
CA HIS A 55 3.16 -3.24 5.10
C HIS A 55 3.25 -1.82 4.54
N GLN A 56 3.40 -1.67 3.21
CA GLN A 56 3.39 -0.36 2.56
C GLN A 56 2.02 0.33 2.72
N LEU A 57 0.90 -0.42 2.59
CA LEU A 57 -0.44 0.10 2.81
C LEU A 57 -0.58 0.65 4.24
N ASP A 58 -0.14 -0.10 5.25
CA ASP A 58 -0.16 0.33 6.65
C ASP A 58 0.61 1.64 6.86
N GLN A 59 1.80 1.76 6.26
CA GLN A 59 2.59 2.99 6.32
C GLN A 59 1.85 4.18 5.69
N LYS A 60 1.16 3.99 4.56
CA LYS A 60 0.36 5.05 3.92
C LYS A 60 -0.84 5.44 4.76
N LEU A 61 -1.56 4.47 5.33
CA LEU A 61 -2.69 4.71 6.23
C LEU A 61 -2.27 5.52 7.46
N ALA A 62 -1.13 5.19 8.07
CA ALA A 62 -0.57 5.96 9.18
C ALA A 62 -0.19 7.39 8.75
N ALA A 63 0.49 7.56 7.60
CA ALA A 63 0.88 8.87 7.11
C ALA A 63 -0.32 9.79 6.81
N LEU A 64 -1.42 9.23 6.31
CA LEU A 64 -2.66 9.95 6.03
C LEU A 64 -3.29 10.60 7.27
N GLN A 65 -3.20 9.93 8.42
CA GLN A 65 -3.75 10.45 9.68
C GLN A 65 -3.04 11.74 10.15
N HIS A 66 -1.79 11.93 9.75
CA HIS A 66 -0.94 13.05 10.17
C HIS A 66 -0.74 14.11 9.07
N SER A 67 -1.24 13.89 7.86
CA SER A 67 -1.09 14.86 6.78
C SER A 67 -1.94 16.11 7.02
N ASN A 68 -1.30 17.28 7.01
CA ASN A 68 -1.97 18.58 7.13
C ASN A 68 -2.06 19.34 5.80
N ASP A 69 -1.46 18.78 4.74
CA ASP A 69 -1.49 19.34 3.40
C ASP A 69 -2.46 18.52 2.53
N SER A 70 -3.41 19.20 1.88
CA SER A 70 -4.45 18.53 1.11
C SER A 70 -3.89 17.83 -0.13
N ASN A 71 -2.88 18.40 -0.80
CA ASN A 71 -2.27 17.78 -1.96
C ASN A 71 -1.49 16.51 -1.57
N ALA A 72 -0.68 16.59 -0.52
CA ALA A 72 0.02 15.44 0.05
C ALA A 72 -0.95 14.36 0.53
N PHE A 73 -2.06 14.75 1.17
CA PHE A 73 -3.11 13.82 1.59
C PHE A 73 -3.72 13.08 0.39
N LYS A 74 -4.09 13.79 -0.68
CA LYS A 74 -4.63 13.15 -1.90
C LYS A 74 -3.65 12.18 -2.53
N THR A 75 -2.37 12.57 -2.62
CA THR A 75 -1.33 11.69 -3.17
C THR A 75 -1.21 10.41 -2.34
N LEU A 76 -1.08 10.54 -1.01
CA LEU A 76 -1.02 9.39 -0.11
C LEU A 76 -2.28 8.51 -0.19
N ALA A 77 -3.46 9.12 -0.34
CA ALA A 77 -4.73 8.39 -0.42
C ALA A 77 -4.84 7.60 -1.73
N LYS A 78 -4.38 8.17 -2.85
CA LYS A 78 -4.32 7.48 -4.15
C LYS A 78 -3.30 6.33 -4.14
N GLU A 79 -2.12 6.55 -3.58
CA GLU A 79 -1.11 5.50 -3.42
C GLU A 79 -1.63 4.37 -2.53
N GLY A 80 -2.27 4.69 -1.41
CA GLY A 80 -2.91 3.70 -0.53
C GLY A 80 -4.05 2.94 -1.24
N TYR A 81 -4.85 3.62 -2.06
CA TYR A 81 -5.90 2.99 -2.86
C TYR A 81 -5.32 1.92 -3.79
N GLN A 82 -4.24 2.24 -4.52
CA GLN A 82 -3.56 1.29 -5.40
C GLN A 82 -2.98 0.11 -4.63
N LEU A 83 -2.31 0.36 -3.50
CA LEU A 83 -1.77 -0.70 -2.64
C LEU A 83 -2.89 -1.62 -2.10
N ALA A 84 -4.05 -1.06 -1.73
CA ALA A 84 -5.19 -1.85 -1.27
C ALA A 84 -5.77 -2.74 -2.38
N LEU A 85 -5.81 -2.26 -3.63
CA LEU A 85 -6.19 -3.09 -4.79
C LEU A 85 -5.17 -4.20 -5.05
N SER A 86 -3.87 -3.86 -5.11
CA SER A 86 -2.81 -4.85 -5.29
C SER A 86 -2.81 -5.91 -4.20
N ALA A 87 -2.98 -5.52 -2.94
CA ALA A 87 -3.09 -6.45 -1.82
C ALA A 87 -4.30 -7.38 -1.98
N ARG A 88 -5.45 -6.85 -2.44
CA ARG A 88 -6.67 -7.64 -2.66
C ARG A 88 -6.46 -8.68 -3.76
N GLU A 89 -5.77 -8.32 -4.83
CA GLU A 89 -5.42 -9.23 -5.94
C GLU A 89 -4.40 -10.29 -5.52
N LEU A 90 -3.47 -9.93 -4.62
CA LEU A 90 -2.46 -10.85 -4.09
C LEU A 90 -2.98 -11.75 -2.96
N ALA A 91 -4.08 -11.40 -2.27
CA ALA A 91 -4.59 -12.17 -1.15
C ALA A 91 -4.82 -13.68 -1.43
N PRO A 92 -5.30 -14.13 -2.61
CA PRO A 92 -5.41 -15.54 -2.94
C PRO A 92 -4.09 -16.31 -2.89
N SER A 93 -2.95 -15.64 -3.08
CA SER A 93 -1.62 -16.26 -2.95
C SER A 93 -1.29 -16.73 -1.53
N GLN A 94 -2.07 -16.29 -0.54
CA GLN A 94 -1.94 -16.73 0.86
C GLN A 94 -2.53 -18.12 1.09
N PHE A 95 -3.26 -18.68 0.11
CA PHE A 95 -3.83 -20.01 0.23
C PHE A 95 -2.73 -21.06 0.17
N VAL A 96 -2.74 -21.98 1.14
CA VAL A 96 -1.86 -23.14 1.18
C VAL A 96 -2.76 -24.36 1.35
N GLU A 97 -2.75 -25.25 0.36
CA GLU A 97 -3.53 -26.47 0.44
C GLU A 97 -3.01 -27.38 1.57
N ARG A 98 -3.94 -27.89 2.37
CA ARG A 98 -3.71 -28.81 3.48
C ARG A 98 -4.48 -30.10 3.24
N ASP A 99 -4.10 -31.16 3.93
CA ASP A 99 -4.76 -32.47 3.79
C ASP A 99 -6.21 -32.46 4.28
N ASP A 100 -6.56 -31.58 5.22
CA ASP A 100 -7.90 -31.47 5.77
C ASP A 100 -8.78 -30.47 5.00
N ALA A 101 -9.94 -30.95 4.54
CA ALA A 101 -10.88 -30.16 3.73
C ALA A 101 -11.55 -29.01 4.53
N GLN A 102 -11.74 -29.17 5.84
CA GLN A 102 -12.30 -28.14 6.70
C GLN A 102 -11.29 -27.01 6.92
N ASP A 103 -10.02 -27.34 7.11
CA ASP A 103 -8.92 -26.38 7.17
C ASP A 103 -8.82 -25.55 5.88
N ASN A 104 -8.86 -26.22 4.73
CA ASN A 104 -8.85 -25.56 3.41
C ASN A 104 -10.05 -24.61 3.25
N LYS A 105 -11.24 -25.03 3.70
CA LYS A 105 -12.45 -24.20 3.65
C LYS A 105 -12.31 -22.96 4.53
N GLN A 106 -11.82 -23.12 5.76
CA GLN A 106 -11.63 -21.99 6.68
C GLN A 106 -10.64 -20.98 6.10
N GLN A 107 -9.49 -21.43 5.58
CA GLN A 107 -8.50 -20.54 5.00
C GLN A 107 -9.04 -19.76 3.78
N ARG A 108 -9.88 -20.39 2.95
CA ARG A 108 -10.55 -19.69 1.84
C ARG A 108 -11.52 -18.61 2.34
N LEU A 109 -12.25 -18.87 3.43
CA LEU A 109 -13.14 -17.87 4.04
C LEU A 109 -12.33 -16.68 4.58
N ASP A 110 -11.21 -16.95 5.24
CA ASP A 110 -10.32 -15.90 5.77
C ASP A 110 -9.75 -15.02 4.65
N ILE A 111 -9.30 -15.63 3.55
CA ILE A 111 -8.81 -14.91 2.36
C ILE A 111 -9.93 -14.07 1.73
N ASN A 112 -11.13 -14.63 1.56
CA ASN A 112 -12.27 -13.90 1.01
C ASN A 112 -12.63 -12.69 1.90
N TYR A 113 -12.58 -12.86 3.22
CA TYR A 113 -12.81 -11.78 4.17
C TYR A 113 -11.73 -10.68 4.08
N GLN A 114 -10.46 -11.06 3.94
CA GLN A 114 -9.36 -10.11 3.70
C GLN A 114 -9.58 -9.32 2.41
N GLN A 115 -9.95 -9.98 1.31
CA GLN A 115 -10.24 -9.32 0.04
C GLN A 115 -11.39 -8.31 0.16
N TYR A 116 -12.45 -8.67 0.90
CA TYR A 116 -13.57 -7.78 1.18
C TYR A 116 -13.14 -6.54 1.98
N ARG A 117 -12.33 -6.73 3.04
CA ARG A 117 -11.81 -5.62 3.85
C ARG A 117 -10.92 -4.68 3.03
N LEU A 118 -10.01 -5.24 2.23
CA LEU A 118 -9.13 -4.45 1.35
C LEU A 118 -9.93 -3.67 0.31
N GLY A 119 -11.00 -4.25 -0.25
CA GLY A 119 -11.92 -3.53 -1.13
C GLY A 119 -12.63 -2.36 -0.44
N LYS A 120 -13.04 -2.52 0.83
CA LYS A 120 -13.59 -1.42 1.64
C LYS A 120 -12.58 -0.31 1.90
N ILE A 121 -11.33 -0.67 2.23
CA ILE A 121 -10.25 0.29 2.44
C ILE A 121 -10.00 1.08 1.16
N ALA A 122 -9.90 0.41 0.01
CA ALA A 122 -9.74 1.07 -1.29
C ALA A 122 -10.86 2.10 -1.54
N ALA A 123 -12.13 1.70 -1.42
CA ALA A 123 -13.26 2.61 -1.63
C ALA A 123 -13.25 3.83 -0.69
N ARG A 124 -12.84 3.64 0.57
CA ARG A 124 -12.74 4.72 1.55
C ARG A 124 -11.58 5.68 1.26
N LEU A 125 -10.46 5.17 0.77
CA LEU A 125 -9.31 5.99 0.35
C LEU A 125 -9.63 6.83 -0.88
N GLU A 126 -10.34 6.25 -1.86
CA GLU A 126 -10.84 6.99 -3.01
C GLU A 126 -11.80 8.11 -2.60
N GLN A 127 -12.77 7.81 -1.73
CA GLN A 127 -13.69 8.80 -1.17
C GLN A 127 -12.95 9.91 -0.41
N ALA A 128 -11.97 9.54 0.42
CA ALA A 128 -11.18 10.50 1.19
C ALA A 128 -10.35 11.42 0.27
N ALA A 129 -9.76 10.87 -0.80
CA ALA A 129 -9.04 11.66 -1.79
C ALA A 129 -9.95 12.69 -2.47
N ALA A 130 -11.16 12.30 -2.86
CA ALA A 130 -12.15 13.21 -3.45
C ALA A 130 -12.61 14.30 -2.47
N GLN A 131 -12.70 13.98 -1.17
CA GLN A 131 -13.16 14.92 -0.15
C GLN A 131 -12.07 15.89 0.33
N ALA A 132 -10.78 15.56 0.15
CA ALA A 132 -9.67 16.35 0.67
C ALA A 132 -9.61 17.78 0.11
N ASP A 133 -10.08 17.98 -1.12
CA ASP A 133 -10.16 19.31 -1.76
C ASP A 133 -11.25 20.21 -1.17
N ILE A 134 -12.29 19.61 -0.58
CA ILE A 134 -13.43 20.32 0.00
C ILE A 134 -13.18 20.54 1.50
N GLN A 135 -12.81 19.47 2.21
CA GLN A 135 -12.68 19.50 3.66
C GLN A 135 -11.70 18.42 4.16
N LEU A 136 -10.42 18.79 4.26
CA LEU A 136 -9.34 17.90 4.69
C LEU A 136 -9.58 17.25 6.07
N ALA A 137 -10.22 17.95 7.01
CA ALA A 137 -10.56 17.38 8.31
C ALA A 137 -11.53 16.19 8.19
N SER A 138 -12.55 16.29 7.33
CA SER A 138 -13.47 15.18 7.10
C SER A 138 -12.81 14.03 6.35
N ALA A 139 -11.96 14.33 5.37
CA ALA A 139 -11.17 13.32 4.67
C ALA A 139 -10.27 12.51 5.64
N ARG A 140 -9.63 13.19 6.60
CA ARG A 140 -8.87 12.54 7.68
C ARG A 140 -9.72 11.65 8.59
N ASN A 141 -10.94 12.08 8.90
CA ASN A 141 -11.87 11.26 9.69
C ASN A 141 -12.32 9.99 8.96
N LEU A 142 -12.39 10.01 7.62
CA LEU A 142 -12.69 8.81 6.85
C LEU A 142 -11.58 7.77 6.94
N VAL A 143 -10.32 8.22 6.92
CA VAL A 143 -9.15 7.32 6.94
C VAL A 143 -8.71 6.93 8.35
N SER A 144 -9.05 7.71 9.38
CA SER A 144 -8.76 7.35 10.78
C SER A 144 -9.51 6.12 11.27
N GLN A 145 -10.59 5.74 10.57
CA GLN A 145 -11.36 4.52 10.83
C GLN A 145 -10.83 3.30 10.07
N LEU A 146 -9.81 3.48 9.23
CA LEU A 146 -9.20 2.40 8.44
C LEU A 146 -8.07 1.77 9.27
N HIS A 147 -8.29 0.51 9.64
CA HIS A 147 -7.30 -0.33 10.30
C HIS A 147 -7.22 -1.66 9.56
N MET A 148 -6.01 -2.19 9.45
CA MET A 148 -5.70 -3.48 8.85
C MET A 148 -5.82 -4.62 9.87
#